data_AF-A0AAJ7N3E5-F1
#
_entry.id   AF-A0AAJ7N3E5-F1
#
_cell.length_a   1.000
_cell.length_b   1.000
_cell.length_c   1.000
_cell.angle_alpha   90.00
_cell.angle_beta   90.00
_cell.angle_gamma   90.00
#
_symmetry.space_group_name_H-M   'P 1'
#
loop_
_entity.id
_entity.type
_entity.pdbx_description
1 polymer ?
#
loop_
_entity_poly.entity_id
_entity_poly.type
_entity_poly.pdbx_seq_one_letter_code
_entity_poly.pdbx_strand_id
1 'polypeptide(L)'
;SPYRVKKVERSEPTLEVSEFHLVKSGISDQDTVHVQEIARILRKKGHHIEIARNIETAKKNIRVLPKPLEKPAAERIKRIVGFEGTKKELKKWNAVIMKNRVADSLQFPLNHSSLKLESSNEFVKKFRIQSDLEKELAALEPQKENIEEKDDEFSLTLKEIAIKRKEAAKIRAQQSYKEAKARRQNKIKSKKFHRVQKKEKIKQQLKEFEQLQKTDPEAALEKLEQLDRTRAEERMSLRHKNTGKWAKSKQIRAKYDKETRQELAQQLSVSRELTQKLKKPDDSEEGEEDDNIPIQSLTNDKENPWVGNVKTESEINEFIQSYRKYWEGQNKHTQDKEINDITKITTENILTDSSKNEKIRNAPIKKNSNINIDSSEIKVNDEKANNDKNSTVSDLKSHFILKGE
;
A
#
# COMPACT_ATOMS: atom_id res chain seq x y z
N SER A 1 -89.84 39.09 -39.02
CA SER A 1 -89.29 38.69 -37.71
C SER A 1 -88.66 37.31 -37.88
N PRO A 2 -87.35 37.11 -37.62
CA PRO A 2 -86.73 35.81 -37.83
C PRO A 2 -87.10 34.89 -36.67
N TYR A 3 -87.60 33.69 -36.98
CA TYR A 3 -87.93 32.67 -35.99
C TYR A 3 -86.65 32.22 -35.28
N ARG A 4 -86.56 32.52 -33.98
CA ARG A 4 -85.47 32.05 -33.12
C ARG A 4 -85.69 30.56 -32.85
N VAL A 5 -84.91 29.72 -33.52
CA VAL A 5 -84.88 28.27 -33.28
C VAL A 5 -84.47 28.03 -31.82
N LYS A 6 -85.29 27.31 -31.06
CA LYS A 6 -85.02 26.96 -29.66
C LYS A 6 -83.86 25.96 -29.58
N LYS A 7 -83.09 25.99 -28.49
CA LYS A 7 -82.04 25.00 -28.22
C LYS A 7 -82.69 23.61 -28.12
N VAL A 8 -82.05 22.62 -28.73
CA VAL A 8 -82.49 21.22 -28.70
C VAL A 8 -82.18 20.67 -27.31
N GLU A 9 -83.22 20.25 -26.59
CA GLU A 9 -83.13 19.54 -25.32
C GLU A 9 -83.46 18.05 -25.58
N ARG A 10 -82.67 17.12 -25.04
CA ARG A 10 -82.88 15.67 -25.24
C ARG A 10 -83.56 15.04 -24.02
N SER A 11 -84.47 14.09 -24.28
CA SER A 11 -85.26 13.33 -23.31
C SER A 11 -84.86 11.84 -23.23
N GLU A 12 -83.65 11.50 -23.66
CA GLU A 12 -83.17 10.11 -23.72
C GLU A 12 -82.02 9.86 -22.74
N PRO A 13 -82.01 8.74 -21.99
CA PRO A 13 -80.92 8.40 -21.09
C PRO A 13 -79.70 7.87 -21.87
N THR A 14 -78.53 8.50 -21.68
CA THR A 14 -77.25 8.06 -22.27
C THR A 14 -76.17 7.93 -21.19
N LEU A 15 -75.33 6.87 -21.30
CA LEU A 15 -74.25 6.55 -20.33
C LEU A 15 -73.02 7.46 -20.45
N GLU A 16 -72.78 8.06 -21.61
CA GLU A 16 -71.65 8.95 -21.87
C GLU A 16 -72.17 10.34 -22.25
N VAL A 17 -71.64 11.38 -21.59
CA VAL A 17 -71.97 12.78 -21.87
C VAL A 17 -70.90 13.35 -22.79
N SER A 18 -71.25 13.61 -24.06
CA SER A 18 -70.38 14.28 -25.02
C SER A 18 -70.63 15.79 -24.98
N GLU A 19 -69.59 16.57 -24.73
CA GLU A 19 -69.64 18.05 -24.73
C GLU A 19 -70.12 18.63 -26.07
N PHE A 20 -69.92 17.88 -27.15
CA PHE A 20 -70.30 18.28 -28.52
C PHE A 20 -71.72 17.86 -28.91
N HIS A 21 -72.51 17.29 -28.00
CA HIS A 21 -73.90 16.87 -28.23
C HIS A 21 -74.07 15.89 -29.42
N LEU A 22 -72.98 15.26 -29.86
CA LEU A 22 -72.97 14.22 -30.88
C LEU A 22 -73.29 12.89 -30.20
N VAL A 23 -74.52 12.42 -30.35
CA VAL A 23 -74.93 11.09 -29.89
C VAL A 23 -74.46 10.06 -30.91
N LYS A 24 -73.76 9.03 -30.43
CA LYS A 24 -73.46 7.82 -31.21
C LYS A 24 -74.79 7.09 -31.45
N SER A 25 -75.53 7.45 -32.51
CA SER A 25 -76.75 6.74 -32.90
C SER A 25 -76.37 5.27 -33.10
N GLY A 26 -77.10 4.39 -32.41
CA GLY A 26 -76.69 3.00 -32.23
C GLY A 26 -76.36 2.25 -33.52
N ILE A 27 -75.45 1.30 -33.32
CA ILE A 27 -75.13 0.11 -34.14
C ILE A 27 -73.87 0.22 -35.02
N SER A 28 -72.82 -0.37 -34.46
CA SER A 28 -71.52 -0.73 -35.03
C SER A 28 -70.44 0.36 -35.08
N ASP A 29 -69.21 -0.01 -34.71
CA ASP A 29 -68.00 0.83 -34.87
C ASP A 29 -67.58 0.98 -36.34
N GLN A 30 -68.35 0.44 -37.28
CA GLN A 30 -68.02 0.37 -38.71
C GLN A 30 -67.97 1.76 -39.36
N ASP A 31 -68.80 2.71 -38.91
CA ASP A 31 -68.84 4.08 -39.43
C ASP A 31 -68.05 5.08 -38.58
N THR A 32 -67.19 4.59 -37.67
CA THR A 32 -66.39 5.47 -36.81
C THR A 32 -65.20 6.04 -37.57
N VAL A 33 -65.22 7.34 -37.82
CA VAL A 33 -64.10 8.02 -38.47
C VAL A 33 -62.88 7.98 -37.54
N HIS A 34 -61.90 7.15 -37.87
CA HIS A 34 -60.67 7.07 -37.09
C HIS A 34 -59.82 8.32 -37.30
N VAL A 35 -59.27 8.86 -36.21
CA VAL A 35 -58.34 10.00 -36.22
C VAL A 35 -57.14 9.76 -37.17
N GLN A 36 -56.77 8.50 -37.38
CA GLN A 36 -55.72 8.09 -38.31
C GLN A 36 -56.10 8.30 -39.78
N GLU A 37 -57.37 8.10 -40.12
CA GLU A 37 -57.88 8.30 -41.47
C GLU A 37 -58.00 9.78 -41.80
N ILE A 38 -58.45 10.58 -40.84
CA ILE A 38 -58.43 12.05 -40.92
C ILE A 38 -57.00 12.57 -41.09
N ALA A 39 -56.04 12.08 -40.31
CA ALA A 39 -54.64 12.46 -40.45
C ALA A 39 -54.07 12.10 -41.83
N ARG A 40 -54.45 10.95 -42.40
CA ARG A 40 -54.07 10.55 -43.76
C ARG A 40 -54.67 11.46 -44.83
N ILE A 41 -55.93 11.86 -44.69
CA ILE A 41 -56.61 12.78 -45.63
C ILE A 41 -56.00 14.18 -45.55
N LEU A 42 -55.76 14.70 -44.34
CA LEU A 42 -55.12 16.00 -44.13
C LEU A 42 -53.70 16.05 -44.70
N ARG A 43 -52.97 14.94 -44.66
CA ARG A 43 -51.64 14.82 -45.26
C ARG A 43 -51.64 14.93 -46.80
N LYS A 44 -52.74 14.60 -47.47
CA LYS A 44 -52.89 14.77 -48.93
C LYS A 44 -53.07 16.23 -49.34
N LYS A 45 -53.54 17.10 -48.42
CA LYS A 45 -53.70 18.54 -48.65
C LYS A 45 -52.46 19.26 -48.13
N GLY A 46 -51.69 19.90 -49.03
CA GLY A 46 -50.41 20.55 -48.68
C GLY A 46 -50.49 21.53 -47.51
N HIS A 47 -51.60 22.26 -47.38
CA HIS A 47 -51.82 23.24 -46.33
C HIS A 47 -52.09 22.67 -44.93
N HIS A 48 -52.36 21.36 -44.78
CA HIS A 48 -52.75 20.75 -43.48
C HIS A 48 -51.76 19.67 -42.98
N ILE A 49 -50.56 19.62 -43.56
CA ILE A 49 -49.51 18.64 -43.21
C ILE A 49 -49.05 18.82 -41.75
N GLU A 50 -48.94 20.06 -41.27
CA GLU A 50 -48.54 20.34 -39.88
C GLU A 50 -49.56 19.83 -38.88
N ILE A 51 -50.85 19.96 -39.20
CA ILE A 51 -51.96 19.46 -38.39
C ILE A 51 -51.89 17.92 -38.31
N ALA A 52 -51.64 17.25 -39.44
CA ALA A 52 -51.45 15.80 -39.46
C ALA A 52 -50.25 15.35 -38.59
N ARG A 53 -49.12 16.08 -38.64
CA ARG A 53 -47.96 15.81 -37.77
C ARG A 53 -48.28 16.01 -36.30
N ASN A 54 -49.01 17.07 -35.96
CA ASN A 54 -49.42 17.36 -34.58
C ASN A 54 -50.35 16.29 -34.02
N ILE A 55 -51.23 15.72 -34.84
CA ILE A 55 -52.08 14.59 -34.46
C ILE A 55 -51.24 13.34 -34.18
N GLU A 56 -50.21 13.06 -35.00
CA GLU A 56 -49.31 11.92 -34.80
C GLU A 56 -48.41 12.09 -33.57
N THR A 57 -47.88 13.30 -33.33
CA THR A 57 -47.07 13.58 -32.13
C THR A 57 -47.92 13.54 -30.87
N ALA A 58 -49.14 14.09 -30.91
CA ALA A 58 -50.10 13.95 -29.82
C ALA A 58 -50.36 12.47 -29.53
N LYS A 59 -50.64 11.64 -30.55
CA LYS A 59 -50.83 10.19 -30.38
C LYS A 59 -49.62 9.49 -29.73
N LYS A 60 -48.39 9.86 -30.11
CA LYS A 60 -47.16 9.29 -29.50
C LYS A 60 -46.92 9.76 -28.08
N ASN A 61 -47.31 10.99 -27.76
CA ASN A 61 -47.09 11.63 -26.46
C ASN A 61 -48.25 11.40 -25.48
N ILE A 62 -49.38 10.85 -25.93
CA ILE A 62 -50.48 10.40 -25.07
C ILE A 62 -49.99 9.20 -24.24
N ARG A 63 -49.42 9.50 -23.06
CA ARG A 63 -49.24 8.55 -21.96
C ARG A 63 -50.40 8.73 -21.02
N VAL A 64 -51.49 8.02 -21.27
CA VAL A 64 -52.62 7.98 -20.33
C VAL A 64 -52.11 7.37 -19.03
N LEU A 65 -52.16 8.15 -17.95
CA LEU A 65 -51.83 7.63 -16.64
C LEU A 65 -52.91 6.60 -16.25
N PRO A 66 -52.52 5.39 -15.82
CA PRO A 66 -53.50 4.44 -15.33
C PRO A 66 -54.20 5.03 -14.11
N LYS A 67 -55.46 4.64 -13.92
CA LYS A 67 -56.22 4.97 -12.71
C LYS A 67 -55.37 4.59 -11.48
N PRO A 68 -55.22 5.47 -10.48
CA PRO A 68 -54.46 5.15 -9.29
C PRO A 68 -55.07 3.92 -8.60
N LEU A 69 -54.21 3.04 -8.12
CA LEU A 69 -54.61 1.84 -7.38
C LEU A 69 -55.22 2.23 -6.02
N GLU A 70 -56.02 1.34 -5.45
CA GLU A 70 -56.51 1.50 -4.08
C GLU A 70 -55.35 1.62 -3.08
N LYS A 71 -55.53 2.45 -2.05
CA LYS A 71 -54.50 2.72 -1.02
C LYS A 71 -53.79 1.46 -0.50
N PRO A 72 -54.48 0.38 -0.07
CA PRO A 72 -53.80 -0.81 0.46
C PRO A 72 -52.92 -1.51 -0.59
N ALA A 73 -53.34 -1.52 -1.85
CA ALA A 73 -52.56 -2.09 -2.95
C ALA A 73 -51.35 -1.21 -3.29
N ALA A 74 -51.54 0.11 -3.35
CA ALA A 74 -50.46 1.07 -3.60
C ALA A 74 -49.40 1.05 -2.49
N GLU A 75 -49.80 1.00 -1.22
CA GLU A 75 -48.91 0.89 -0.07
C GLU A 75 -48.14 -0.43 -0.06
N ARG A 76 -48.77 -1.53 -0.46
CA ARG A 76 -48.09 -2.83 -0.63
C ARG A 76 -46.98 -2.72 -1.67
N ILE A 77 -47.25 -2.12 -2.83
CA ILE A 77 -46.25 -1.92 -3.89
C ILE A 77 -45.12 -1.02 -3.39
N LYS A 78 -45.46 0.09 -2.72
CA LYS A 78 -44.45 1.01 -2.14
C LYS A 78 -43.53 0.29 -1.15
N ARG A 79 -44.07 -0.61 -0.31
CA ARG A 79 -43.27 -1.43 0.62
C ARG A 79 -42.38 -2.43 -0.10
N ILE A 80 -42.87 -3.09 -1.16
CA ILE A 80 -42.07 -4.02 -1.97
C ILE A 80 -40.88 -3.27 -2.60
N VAL A 81 -41.14 -2.14 -3.24
CA VAL A 81 -40.10 -1.31 -3.86
C VAL A 81 -39.11 -0.80 -2.80
N GLY A 82 -39.61 -0.35 -1.64
CA GLY A 82 -38.77 0.06 -0.51
C GLY A 82 -37.88 -1.07 -0.01
N PHE A 83 -38.42 -2.28 0.14
CA PHE A 83 -37.67 -3.47 0.55
C PHE A 83 -36.61 -3.86 -0.48
N GLU A 84 -36.91 -3.78 -1.77
CA GLU A 84 -35.91 -4.05 -2.82
C GLU A 84 -34.76 -3.03 -2.78
N GLY A 85 -35.08 -1.75 -2.54
CA GLY A 85 -34.09 -0.70 -2.34
C GLY A 85 -33.17 -1.00 -1.16
N THR A 86 -33.74 -1.21 0.03
CA THR A 86 -32.96 -1.51 1.24
C THR A 86 -32.19 -2.83 1.13
N LYS A 87 -32.76 -3.86 0.50
CA LYS A 87 -32.07 -5.12 0.20
C LYS A 87 -30.83 -4.90 -0.67
N LYS A 88 -30.91 -4.03 -1.68
CA LYS A 88 -29.73 -3.68 -2.51
C LYS A 88 -28.67 -2.93 -1.71
N GLU A 89 -29.06 -2.05 -0.79
CA GLU A 89 -28.13 -1.34 0.09
C GLU A 89 -27.43 -2.27 1.08
N LEU A 90 -28.19 -3.15 1.74
CA LEU A 90 -27.64 -4.16 2.66
C LEU A 90 -26.70 -5.13 1.95
N LYS A 91 -26.99 -5.48 0.69
CA LYS A 91 -26.10 -6.33 -0.12
C LYS A 91 -24.68 -5.75 -0.26
N LYS A 92 -24.51 -4.42 -0.22
CA LYS A 92 -23.17 -3.79 -0.27
C LYS A 92 -22.29 -4.23 0.92
N TRP A 93 -22.90 -4.53 2.06
CA TRP A 93 -22.21 -4.98 3.27
C TRP A 93 -21.85 -6.46 3.28
N ASN A 94 -22.38 -7.25 2.34
CA ASN A 94 -22.12 -8.70 2.29
C ASN A 94 -20.63 -9.02 2.22
N ALA A 95 -19.84 -8.25 1.46
CA ALA A 95 -18.40 -8.49 1.35
C ALA A 95 -17.68 -8.35 2.70
N VAL A 96 -18.01 -7.30 3.47
CA VAL A 96 -17.44 -7.07 4.81
C VAL A 96 -17.89 -8.16 5.78
N ILE A 97 -19.17 -8.55 5.74
CA ILE A 97 -19.71 -9.62 6.58
C ILE A 97 -19.02 -10.95 6.26
N MET A 98 -18.87 -11.31 4.98
CA MET A 98 -18.22 -12.55 4.57
C MET A 98 -16.74 -12.56 4.97
N LYS A 99 -16.02 -11.45 4.77
CA LYS A 99 -14.64 -11.29 5.25
C LYS A 99 -14.54 -11.55 6.75
N ASN A 100 -15.43 -10.95 7.55
CA ASN A 100 -15.42 -11.12 9.00
C ASN A 100 -15.81 -12.56 9.42
N ARG A 101 -16.67 -13.24 8.65
CA ARG A 101 -17.04 -14.66 8.90
C ARG A 101 -15.95 -15.65 8.55
N VAL A 102 -15.15 -15.35 7.53
CA VAL A 102 -14.04 -16.21 7.06
C VAL A 102 -12.77 -15.98 7.88
N ALA A 103 -12.63 -14.83 8.54
CA ALA A 103 -11.47 -14.53 9.37
C ALA A 103 -11.35 -15.49 10.57
N ASP A 104 -10.17 -16.09 10.76
CA ASP A 104 -9.89 -17.04 11.85
C ASP A 104 -10.03 -16.41 13.25
N SER A 105 -9.71 -15.12 13.36
CA SER A 105 -9.90 -14.35 14.59
C SER A 105 -10.33 -12.92 14.29
N LEU A 106 -11.18 -12.38 15.16
CA LEU A 106 -11.63 -10.99 15.13
C LEU A 106 -11.18 -10.32 16.43
N GLN A 107 -10.39 -9.26 16.32
CA GLN A 107 -9.97 -8.46 17.46
C GLN A 107 -10.89 -7.25 17.59
N PHE A 108 -11.53 -7.12 18.76
CA PHE A 108 -12.39 -6.00 19.09
C PHE A 108 -11.65 -5.02 19.99
N PRO A 109 -11.77 -3.70 19.77
CA PRO A 109 -12.70 -3.02 18.84
C PRO A 109 -12.21 -2.98 17.36
N LEU A 110 -13.07 -3.33 16.39
CA LEU A 110 -12.71 -3.52 14.97
C LEU A 110 -12.26 -2.24 14.25
N ASN A 111 -12.79 -1.07 14.62
CA ASN A 111 -12.50 0.21 13.98
C ASN A 111 -12.55 1.29 15.05
N HIS A 112 -11.40 1.70 15.57
CA HIS A 112 -11.31 3.04 16.14
C HIS A 112 -11.23 4.04 14.98
N SER A 113 -11.76 5.25 15.14
CA SER A 113 -11.36 6.34 14.27
C SER A 113 -9.84 6.37 14.36
N SER A 114 -9.15 6.10 13.25
CA SER A 114 -7.73 6.39 13.20
C SER A 114 -7.66 7.90 13.38
N LEU A 115 -7.42 8.35 14.61
CA LEU A 115 -6.75 9.61 14.86
C LEU A 115 -5.43 9.44 14.13
N LYS A 116 -5.44 9.67 12.81
CA LYS A 116 -4.24 9.68 11.99
C LYS A 116 -3.49 10.89 12.50
N LEU A 117 -2.73 10.69 13.56
CA LEU A 117 -1.67 11.57 13.94
C LEU A 117 -0.86 11.73 12.67
N GLU A 118 -0.74 12.97 12.21
CA GLU A 118 0.02 13.28 11.03
C GLU A 118 1.38 12.62 11.14
N SER A 119 1.85 12.02 10.04
CA SER A 119 3.18 11.43 10.02
C SER A 119 4.17 12.50 10.51
N SER A 120 5.17 12.14 11.30
CA SER A 120 6.14 13.10 11.84
C SER A 120 6.71 14.04 10.78
N ASN A 121 6.84 13.55 9.54
CA ASN A 121 7.28 14.32 8.38
C ASN A 121 6.26 15.37 7.89
N GLU A 122 4.97 15.08 7.99
CA GLU A 122 3.88 16.02 7.66
C GLU A 122 3.73 17.09 8.74
N PHE A 123 3.85 16.69 10.01
CA PHE A 123 3.86 17.60 11.15
C PHE A 123 5.03 18.59 11.07
N VAL A 124 6.24 18.13 10.75
CA VAL A 124 7.43 19.00 10.60
C VAL A 124 7.25 20.04 9.49
N LYS A 125 6.53 19.74 8.41
CA LYS A 125 6.26 20.71 7.32
C LYS A 125 5.37 21.88 7.73
N LYS A 126 4.58 21.73 8.80
CA LYS A 126 3.76 22.81 9.34
C LYS A 126 4.59 23.85 10.07
N PHE A 127 5.77 23.50 10.56
CA PHE A 127 6.71 24.47 11.11
C PHE A 127 7.38 25.24 9.97
N ARG A 128 6.89 26.46 9.74
CA ARG A 128 7.56 27.44 8.89
C ARG A 128 8.41 28.34 9.78
N ILE A 129 9.71 28.37 9.54
CA ILE A 129 10.66 29.24 10.28
C ILE A 129 10.54 30.69 9.81
N GLN A 130 10.19 30.89 8.53
CA GLN A 130 10.06 32.21 7.90
C GLN A 130 8.70 32.36 7.23
N SER A 131 8.10 33.54 7.40
CA SER A 131 6.94 34.00 6.65
C SER A 131 7.26 34.15 5.17
N ASP A 132 6.26 34.07 4.28
CA ASP A 132 6.48 34.20 2.84
C ASP A 132 6.99 35.61 2.48
N LEU A 133 6.57 36.64 3.22
CA LEU A 133 7.14 38.00 3.15
C LEU A 133 8.61 38.03 3.59
N GLU A 134 8.95 37.34 4.68
CA GLU A 134 10.35 37.29 5.17
C GLU A 134 11.28 36.57 4.19
N LYS A 135 10.77 35.60 3.43
CA LYS A 135 11.52 34.96 2.34
C LYS A 135 11.72 35.91 1.17
N GLU A 136 10.69 36.67 0.80
CA GLU A 136 10.80 37.69 -0.25
C GLU A 136 11.76 38.81 0.19
N LEU A 137 11.68 39.24 1.45
CA LEU A 137 12.58 40.24 2.02
C LEU A 137 14.02 39.71 2.11
N ALA A 138 14.24 38.44 2.48
CA ALA A 138 15.55 37.82 2.48
C ALA A 138 16.12 37.60 1.06
N ALA A 139 15.25 37.48 0.05
CA ALA A 139 15.64 37.42 -1.36
C ALA A 139 15.98 38.81 -1.94
N LEU A 140 15.36 39.86 -1.39
CA LEU A 140 15.59 41.27 -1.75
C LEU A 140 16.75 41.90 -0.95
N GLU A 141 17.00 41.42 0.27
CA GLU A 141 18.26 41.69 0.94
C GLU A 141 19.37 41.21 0.00
N PRO A 142 20.35 42.07 -0.35
CA PRO A 142 21.51 41.58 -1.04
C PRO A 142 22.02 40.42 -0.22
N GLN A 143 22.25 39.25 -0.85
CA GLN A 143 23.07 38.20 -0.26
C GLN A 143 24.22 38.97 0.37
N LYS A 144 24.29 39.00 1.71
CA LYS A 144 25.51 39.41 2.36
C LYS A 144 26.52 38.46 1.74
N GLU A 145 27.24 38.91 0.70
CA GLU A 145 28.46 38.27 0.23
C GLU A 145 29.12 37.90 1.52
N ASN A 146 29.27 36.57 1.74
CA ASN A 146 29.64 35.98 3.02
C ASN A 146 30.39 37.08 3.72
N ILE A 147 29.76 37.71 4.74
CA ILE A 147 30.57 38.47 5.67
C ILE A 147 31.58 37.41 5.96
N GLU A 148 32.80 37.58 5.45
CA GLU A 148 33.94 36.83 5.90
C GLU A 148 33.66 36.92 7.37
N GLU A 149 33.30 35.78 7.98
CA GLU A 149 33.41 35.67 9.39
C GLU A 149 34.84 36.14 9.52
N LYS A 150 35.01 37.43 9.85
CA LYS A 150 36.15 37.89 10.57
C LYS A 150 36.16 36.79 11.58
N ASP A 151 37.19 35.95 11.49
CA ASP A 151 37.61 35.17 12.61
C ASP A 151 37.79 36.26 13.65
N ASP A 152 36.68 36.65 14.28
CA ASP A 152 36.65 37.35 15.50
C ASP A 152 37.31 36.28 16.32
N GLU A 153 38.61 36.48 16.50
CA GLU A 153 39.53 35.62 17.19
C GLU A 153 39.18 35.67 18.69
N PHE A 154 37.88 35.61 19.00
CA PHE A 154 37.37 35.03 20.21
C PHE A 154 37.85 33.59 20.16
N SER A 155 38.94 33.34 20.87
CA SER A 155 39.39 32.02 21.26
C SER A 155 38.17 31.25 21.78
N LEU A 156 37.57 30.43 20.92
CA LEU A 156 36.39 29.63 21.22
C LEU A 156 36.60 28.99 22.59
N THR A 157 35.63 29.14 23.48
CA THR A 157 35.75 28.54 24.80
C THR A 157 35.90 27.04 24.61
N LEU A 158 36.70 26.35 25.44
CA LEU A 158 36.94 24.89 25.30
C LEU A 158 35.65 24.07 25.15
N LYS A 159 34.56 24.54 25.76
CA LYS A 159 33.21 23.97 25.65
C LYS A 159 32.61 24.09 24.25
N GLU A 160 32.73 25.25 23.60
CA GLU A 160 32.22 25.50 22.25
C GLU A 160 32.98 24.68 21.20
N ILE A 161 34.30 24.56 21.35
CA ILE A 161 35.12 23.68 20.50
C ILE A 161 34.66 22.23 20.64
N ALA A 162 34.37 21.77 21.87
CA ALA A 162 33.88 20.43 22.11
C ALA A 162 32.49 20.20 21.48
N ILE A 163 31.59 21.18 21.56
CA ILE A 163 30.26 21.12 20.93
C ILE A 163 30.41 21.07 19.40
N LYS A 164 31.18 21.98 18.80
CA LYS A 164 31.42 22.03 17.35
C LYS A 164 32.05 20.72 16.84
N ARG A 165 32.97 20.12 17.60
CA ARG A 165 33.53 18.79 17.30
C ARG A 165 32.49 17.68 17.36
N LYS A 166 31.61 17.68 18.38
CA LYS A 166 30.52 16.69 18.50
C LYS A 166 29.52 16.82 17.35
N GLU A 167 29.17 18.05 16.97
CA GLU A 167 28.28 18.34 15.85
C GLU A 167 28.90 17.91 14.52
N ALA A 168 30.15 18.28 14.26
CA ALA A 168 30.88 17.86 13.07
C ALA A 168 31.00 16.32 12.99
N ALA A 169 31.26 15.64 14.11
CA ALA A 169 31.29 14.18 14.17
C ALA A 169 29.91 13.56 13.85
N LYS A 170 28.83 14.14 14.39
CA LYS A 170 27.45 13.72 14.11
C LYS A 170 27.11 13.88 12.62
N ILE A 171 27.45 15.03 12.02
CA ILE A 171 27.23 15.30 10.59
C ILE A 171 28.01 14.31 9.73
N ARG A 172 29.29 14.09 10.03
CA ARG A 172 30.15 13.14 9.30
C ARG A 172 29.58 11.70 9.38
N ALA A 173 29.11 11.29 10.54
CA ALA A 173 28.47 9.98 10.71
C ALA A 173 27.18 9.86 9.87
N GLN A 174 26.32 10.88 9.89
CA GLN A 174 25.10 10.91 9.08
C GLN A 174 25.38 10.86 7.58
N GLN A 175 26.38 11.62 7.10
CA GLN A 175 26.82 11.59 5.70
C GLN A 175 27.34 10.20 5.31
N SER A 176 28.17 9.58 6.14
CA SER A 176 28.67 8.23 5.94
C SER A 176 27.53 7.20 5.82
N TYR A 177 26.51 7.26 6.68
CA TYR A 177 25.35 6.38 6.59
C TYR A 177 24.54 6.58 5.31
N LYS A 178 24.33 7.84 4.88
CA LYS A 178 23.65 8.15 3.61
C LYS A 178 24.43 7.59 2.43
N GLU A 179 25.75 7.77 2.42
CA GLU A 179 26.61 7.26 1.36
C GLU A 179 26.61 5.73 1.32
N ALA A 180 26.75 5.06 2.46
CA ALA A 180 26.69 3.60 2.55
C ALA A 180 25.33 3.06 2.06
N LYS A 181 24.22 3.71 2.43
CA LYS A 181 22.88 3.38 1.96
C LYS A 181 22.77 3.57 0.44
N ALA A 182 23.29 4.66 -0.11
CA ALA A 182 23.30 4.93 -1.55
C ALA A 182 24.13 3.88 -2.30
N ARG A 183 25.35 3.57 -1.85
CA ARG A 183 26.19 2.50 -2.42
C ARG A 183 25.47 1.15 -2.40
N ARG A 184 24.78 0.80 -1.29
CA ARG A 184 23.98 -0.43 -1.20
C ARG A 184 22.82 -0.42 -2.21
N GLN A 185 22.07 0.67 -2.32
CA GLN A 185 20.98 0.81 -3.28
C GLN A 185 21.48 0.71 -4.73
N ASN A 186 22.58 1.37 -5.07
CA ASN A 186 23.21 1.29 -6.39
C ASN A 186 23.64 -0.14 -6.71
N LYS A 187 24.24 -0.85 -5.75
CA LYS A 187 24.59 -2.28 -5.91
C LYS A 187 23.36 -3.16 -6.10
N ILE A 188 22.26 -2.91 -5.38
CA ILE A 188 20.99 -3.63 -5.57
C ILE A 188 20.41 -3.37 -6.96
N LYS A 189 20.37 -2.12 -7.40
CA LYS A 189 19.85 -1.74 -8.72
C LYS A 189 20.73 -2.29 -9.85
N SER A 190 22.05 -2.22 -9.74
CA SER A 190 23.00 -2.82 -10.69
C SER A 190 22.83 -4.35 -10.77
N LYS A 191 22.72 -5.04 -9.62
CA LYS A 191 22.45 -6.48 -9.61
C LYS A 191 21.10 -6.82 -10.23
N LYS A 192 20.04 -6.09 -9.87
CA LYS A 192 18.70 -6.29 -10.45
C LYS A 192 18.71 -6.05 -11.96
N PHE A 193 19.37 -4.97 -12.41
CA PHE A 193 19.55 -4.64 -13.81
C PHE A 193 20.24 -5.79 -14.56
N HIS A 194 21.40 -6.27 -14.08
CA HIS A 194 22.07 -7.37 -14.76
C HIS A 194 21.28 -8.69 -14.71
N ARG A 195 20.50 -8.96 -13.64
CA ARG A 195 19.60 -10.12 -13.61
C ARG A 195 18.52 -10.02 -14.69
N VAL A 196 17.85 -8.86 -14.78
CA VAL A 196 16.82 -8.61 -15.80
C VAL A 196 17.42 -8.64 -17.21
N GLN A 197 18.55 -7.96 -17.42
CA GLN A 197 19.26 -7.94 -18.70
C GLN A 197 19.70 -9.34 -19.15
N LYS A 198 20.15 -10.21 -18.22
CA LYS A 198 20.45 -11.61 -18.55
C LYS A 198 19.20 -12.38 -18.98
N LYS A 199 18.08 -12.24 -18.24
CA LYS A 199 16.79 -12.86 -18.61
C LYS A 199 16.29 -12.37 -19.97
N GLU A 200 16.42 -11.08 -20.26
CA GLU A 200 16.05 -10.48 -21.55
C GLU A 200 16.90 -11.01 -22.69
N LYS A 201 18.22 -11.11 -22.52
CA LYS A 201 19.13 -11.70 -23.53
C LYS A 201 18.79 -13.15 -23.81
N ILE A 202 18.53 -13.97 -22.79
CA ILE A 202 18.12 -15.37 -22.97
C ILE A 202 16.80 -15.44 -23.74
N LYS A 203 15.82 -14.60 -23.40
CA LYS A 203 14.53 -14.52 -24.11
C LYS A 203 14.69 -14.07 -25.57
N GLN A 204 15.61 -13.16 -25.86
CA GLN A 204 15.94 -12.72 -27.22
C GLN A 204 16.54 -13.88 -28.03
N GLN A 205 17.53 -14.59 -27.48
CA GLN A 205 18.14 -15.76 -28.12
C GLN A 205 17.12 -16.86 -28.43
N LEU A 206 16.18 -17.13 -27.50
CA LEU A 206 15.10 -18.09 -27.74
C LEU A 206 14.16 -17.65 -28.87
N LYS A 207 13.82 -16.35 -28.94
CA LYS A 207 12.99 -15.80 -30.02
C LYS A 207 13.70 -15.83 -31.37
N GLU A 208 14.98 -15.48 -31.41
CA GLU A 208 15.81 -15.56 -32.62
C GLU A 208 15.86 -17.00 -33.12
N PHE A 209 16.01 -17.97 -32.21
CA PHE A 209 15.97 -19.39 -32.54
C PHE A 209 14.60 -19.82 -33.10
N GLU A 210 13.50 -19.40 -32.48
CA GLU A 210 12.14 -19.70 -32.97
C GLU A 210 11.86 -19.05 -34.34
N GLN A 211 12.37 -17.84 -34.58
CA GLN A 211 12.28 -17.16 -35.87
C GLN A 211 13.08 -17.91 -36.94
N LEU A 212 14.32 -18.29 -36.65
CA LEU A 212 15.14 -19.10 -37.57
C LEU A 212 14.47 -20.44 -37.87
N GLN A 213 13.84 -21.09 -36.89
CA GLN A 213 13.10 -22.32 -37.13
C GLN A 213 11.94 -22.15 -38.14
N LYS A 214 11.33 -20.96 -38.17
CA LYS A 214 10.22 -20.62 -39.07
C LYS A 214 10.68 -20.14 -40.44
N THR A 215 11.78 -19.39 -40.54
CA THR A 215 12.28 -18.87 -41.81
C THR A 215 13.20 -19.87 -42.52
N ASP A 216 14.21 -20.37 -41.80
CA ASP A 216 15.34 -21.13 -42.34
C ASP A 216 15.68 -22.34 -41.46
N PRO A 217 15.00 -23.49 -41.66
CA PRO A 217 15.16 -24.66 -40.80
C PRO A 217 16.60 -25.22 -40.82
N GLU A 218 17.35 -25.04 -41.92
CA GLU A 218 18.76 -25.46 -42.03
C GLU A 218 19.67 -24.65 -41.09
N ALA A 219 19.50 -23.33 -41.03
CA ALA A 219 20.27 -22.47 -40.13
C ALA A 219 19.95 -22.74 -38.64
N ALA A 220 18.70 -23.10 -38.33
CA ALA A 220 18.30 -23.52 -36.99
C ALA A 220 18.96 -24.85 -36.58
N LEU A 221 19.08 -25.82 -37.51
CA LEU A 221 19.81 -27.06 -37.28
C LEU A 221 21.30 -26.80 -37.05
N GLU A 222 21.94 -25.95 -37.85
CA GLU A 222 23.35 -25.58 -37.65
C GLU A 222 23.59 -24.98 -36.25
N LYS A 223 22.68 -24.10 -35.79
CA LYS A 223 22.74 -23.53 -34.43
C LYS A 223 22.62 -24.61 -33.34
N LEU A 224 21.76 -25.61 -33.52
CA LEU A 224 21.67 -26.75 -32.60
C LEU A 224 22.96 -27.60 -32.63
N GLU A 225 23.50 -27.87 -33.81
CA GLU A 225 24.76 -28.62 -33.96
C GLU A 225 25.94 -27.90 -33.30
N GLN A 226 26.01 -26.57 -33.41
CA GLN A 226 27.01 -25.75 -32.70
C GLN A 226 26.89 -25.91 -31.17
N LEU A 227 25.66 -25.93 -30.62
CA LEU A 227 25.44 -26.17 -29.18
C LEU A 227 25.82 -27.61 -28.78
N ASP A 228 25.54 -28.60 -29.62
CA ASP A 228 25.92 -29.98 -29.36
C ASP A 228 27.43 -30.21 -29.45
N ARG A 229 28.10 -29.52 -30.38
CA ARG A 229 29.56 -29.52 -30.50
C ARG A 229 30.23 -28.94 -29.26
N THR A 230 29.80 -27.77 -28.80
CA THR A 230 30.35 -27.16 -27.57
C THR A 230 30.10 -28.02 -26.33
N ARG A 231 28.95 -28.69 -26.25
CA ARG A 231 28.64 -29.69 -25.21
C ARG A 231 29.56 -30.91 -25.28
N ALA A 232 29.82 -31.44 -26.47
CA ALA A 232 30.73 -32.57 -26.68
C ALA A 232 32.17 -32.19 -26.31
N GLU A 233 32.63 -31.01 -26.73
CA GLU A 233 33.94 -30.45 -26.38
C GLU A 233 34.09 -30.28 -24.86
N GLU A 234 33.07 -29.75 -24.16
CA GLU A 234 33.12 -29.63 -22.70
C GLU A 234 33.14 -31.00 -22.00
N ARG A 235 32.38 -31.99 -22.51
CA ARG A 235 32.41 -33.36 -21.97
C ARG A 235 33.74 -34.05 -22.21
N MET A 236 34.39 -33.80 -23.33
CA MET A 236 35.69 -34.37 -23.66
C MET A 236 36.82 -33.69 -22.89
N SER A 237 36.81 -32.35 -22.83
CA SER A 237 37.88 -31.57 -22.22
C SER A 237 37.76 -31.45 -20.70
N LEU A 238 36.56 -31.62 -20.12
CA LEU A 238 36.25 -31.41 -18.70
C LEU A 238 36.75 -30.06 -18.15
N ARG A 239 36.84 -29.04 -19.00
CA ARG A 239 37.55 -27.79 -18.73
C ARG A 239 36.95 -27.02 -17.54
N HIS A 240 35.64 -27.09 -17.34
CA HIS A 240 34.93 -26.34 -16.30
C HIS A 240 34.47 -27.23 -15.11
N LYS A 241 34.95 -28.47 -14.99
CA LYS A 241 34.57 -29.43 -13.92
C LYS A 241 35.28 -29.24 -12.58
N ASN A 242 36.03 -28.14 -12.39
CA ASN A 242 36.75 -27.81 -11.15
C ASN A 242 37.77 -28.90 -10.70
N THR A 243 38.29 -29.72 -11.62
CA THR A 243 39.22 -30.83 -11.31
C THR A 243 40.70 -30.43 -11.37
N GLY A 244 41.02 -29.30 -12.02
CA GLY A 244 42.39 -28.83 -12.22
C GLY A 244 43.09 -28.31 -10.95
N LYS A 245 44.43 -28.13 -11.01
CA LYS A 245 45.23 -27.65 -9.87
C LYS A 245 44.80 -26.26 -9.38
N TRP A 246 44.47 -25.34 -10.30
CA TRP A 246 43.98 -24.00 -9.98
C TRP A 246 42.67 -24.06 -9.15
N ALA A 247 41.75 -24.86 -9.65
CA ALA A 247 40.45 -25.15 -9.08
C ALA A 247 40.54 -25.69 -7.64
N LYS A 248 41.37 -26.74 -7.44
CA LYS A 248 41.66 -27.30 -6.11
C LYS A 248 42.29 -26.26 -5.17
N SER A 249 43.22 -25.45 -5.67
CA SER A 249 43.87 -24.41 -4.87
C SER A 249 42.89 -23.30 -4.45
N LYS A 250 41.97 -22.89 -5.34
CA LYS A 250 40.90 -21.94 -5.04
C LYS A 250 39.85 -22.53 -4.11
N GLN A 251 39.60 -23.84 -4.15
CA GLN A 251 38.66 -24.50 -3.25
C GLN A 251 39.10 -24.44 -1.79
N ILE A 252 40.40 -24.56 -1.52
CA ILE A 252 40.95 -24.37 -0.16
C ILE A 252 40.69 -22.94 0.32
N ARG A 253 40.93 -21.94 -0.55
CA ARG A 253 40.70 -20.51 -0.24
C ARG A 253 39.22 -20.14 -0.15
N ALA A 254 38.33 -20.84 -0.86
CA ALA A 254 36.88 -20.61 -0.85
C ALA A 254 36.22 -20.86 0.51
N LYS A 255 36.92 -21.52 1.44
CA LYS A 255 36.49 -21.62 2.84
C LYS A 255 36.45 -20.24 3.50
N TYR A 256 37.44 -19.39 3.22
CA TYR A 256 37.64 -18.10 3.90
C TYR A 256 37.18 -16.92 3.05
N ASP A 257 37.33 -17.00 1.72
CA ASP A 257 37.03 -15.89 0.82
C ASP A 257 35.71 -16.10 0.06
N LYS A 258 34.84 -15.08 0.09
CA LYS A 258 33.55 -15.12 -0.60
C LYS A 258 33.68 -15.02 -2.12
N GLU A 259 34.67 -14.25 -2.59
CA GLU A 259 34.87 -14.01 -4.02
C GLU A 259 35.37 -15.28 -4.71
N THR A 260 36.33 -15.99 -4.11
CA THR A 260 36.83 -17.27 -4.64
C THR A 260 35.73 -18.34 -4.69
N ARG A 261 34.80 -18.33 -3.72
CA ARG A 261 33.60 -19.20 -3.78
C ARG A 261 32.68 -18.86 -4.94
N GLN A 262 32.52 -17.57 -5.26
CA GLN A 262 31.73 -17.13 -6.41
C GLN A 262 32.40 -17.52 -7.73
N GLU A 263 33.72 -17.39 -7.85
CA GLU A 263 34.47 -17.81 -9.04
C GLU A 263 34.30 -19.32 -9.31
N LEU A 264 34.42 -20.15 -8.27
CA LEU A 264 34.21 -21.60 -8.39
C LEU A 264 32.77 -21.95 -8.78
N ALA A 265 31.79 -21.27 -8.18
CA ALA A 265 30.38 -21.46 -8.53
C ALA A 265 30.10 -21.04 -9.98
N GLN A 266 30.73 -19.97 -10.47
CA GLN A 266 30.62 -19.53 -11.86
C GLN A 266 31.22 -20.55 -12.82
N GLN A 267 32.40 -21.09 -12.53
CA GLN A 267 33.01 -22.13 -13.35
C GLN A 267 32.09 -23.37 -13.45
N LEU A 268 31.51 -23.81 -12.33
CA LEU A 268 30.56 -24.92 -12.32
C LEU A 268 29.24 -24.58 -13.05
N SER A 269 28.76 -23.33 -12.97
CA SER A 269 27.59 -22.86 -13.73
C SER A 269 27.84 -22.99 -15.23
N VAL A 270 28.99 -22.52 -15.71
CA VAL A 270 29.39 -22.65 -17.12
C VAL A 270 29.43 -24.11 -17.55
N SER A 271 30.00 -25.00 -16.73
CA SER A 271 29.99 -26.45 -17.03
C SER A 271 28.57 -27.00 -17.12
N ARG A 272 27.66 -26.60 -16.22
CA ARG A 272 26.25 -27.03 -16.24
C ARG A 272 25.55 -26.50 -17.49
N GLU A 273 25.68 -25.21 -17.79
CA GLU A 273 25.08 -24.56 -18.97
C GLU A 273 25.50 -25.24 -20.28
N LEU A 274 26.80 -25.57 -20.43
CA LEU A 274 27.30 -26.28 -21.61
C LEU A 274 26.83 -27.75 -21.68
N THR A 275 26.73 -28.43 -20.53
CA THR A 275 26.42 -29.88 -20.49
C THR A 275 24.94 -30.21 -20.37
N GLN A 276 24.10 -29.24 -19.99
CA GLN A 276 22.66 -29.39 -19.84
C GLN A 276 22.02 -29.67 -21.21
N LYS A 277 21.32 -30.80 -21.30
CA LYS A 277 20.46 -31.09 -22.45
C LYS A 277 19.17 -30.28 -22.28
N LEU A 278 18.69 -29.67 -23.37
CA LEU A 278 17.35 -29.10 -23.40
C LEU A 278 16.38 -30.25 -23.10
N LYS A 279 15.75 -30.25 -21.92
CA LYS A 279 14.58 -31.12 -21.70
C LYS A 279 13.49 -30.55 -22.61
N LYS A 280 12.96 -31.39 -23.50
CA LYS A 280 11.69 -31.08 -24.18
C LYS A 280 10.66 -30.82 -23.06
N PRO A 281 9.96 -29.67 -23.06
CA PRO A 281 8.87 -29.47 -22.13
C PRO A 281 7.79 -30.47 -22.55
N ASP A 282 7.66 -31.57 -21.80
CA ASP A 282 6.40 -32.30 -21.78
C ASP A 282 5.38 -31.42 -21.04
N ASP A 283 4.17 -31.44 -21.58
CA ASP A 283 3.01 -30.58 -21.35
C ASP A 283 2.54 -30.55 -19.87
N SER A 284 3.24 -29.82 -19.00
CA SER A 284 2.80 -29.59 -17.62
C SER A 284 3.24 -28.22 -17.10
N GLU A 285 2.27 -27.31 -17.10
CA GLU A 285 2.09 -26.10 -16.28
C GLU A 285 3.24 -25.06 -16.17
N GLU A 286 2.87 -23.82 -16.50
CA GLU A 286 3.56 -22.58 -16.16
C GLU A 286 3.78 -22.46 -14.64
N GLY A 287 4.86 -23.06 -14.14
CA GLY A 287 5.40 -22.79 -12.83
C GLY A 287 6.40 -21.64 -12.92
N GLU A 288 6.01 -20.46 -12.42
CA GLU A 288 6.95 -19.41 -12.01
C GLU A 288 8.07 -20.05 -11.15
N GLU A 289 9.27 -20.16 -11.71
CA GLU A 289 10.48 -20.57 -10.98
C GLU A 289 10.80 -19.50 -9.91
N ASP A 290 10.16 -19.64 -8.76
CA ASP A 290 10.65 -19.10 -7.49
C ASP A 290 11.93 -19.88 -7.15
N ASP A 291 13.08 -19.28 -7.44
CA ASP A 291 14.41 -19.71 -6.96
C ASP A 291 14.50 -19.55 -5.42
N ASN A 292 13.58 -20.15 -4.68
CA ASN A 292 13.79 -20.55 -3.30
C ASN A 292 14.44 -21.93 -3.35
N ILE A 293 15.76 -21.94 -3.49
CA ILE A 293 16.59 -23.11 -3.20
C ILE A 293 16.27 -23.51 -1.76
N PRO A 294 15.59 -24.65 -1.49
CA PRO A 294 15.47 -25.12 -0.13
C PRO A 294 16.89 -25.41 0.35
N ILE A 295 17.30 -24.76 1.43
CA ILE A 295 18.49 -25.16 2.19
C ILE A 295 18.16 -26.56 2.70
N GLN A 296 18.46 -27.57 1.89
CA GLN A 296 18.52 -28.95 2.33
C GLN A 296 19.56 -28.99 3.44
N SER A 297 19.07 -29.33 4.62
CA SER A 297 19.78 -29.56 5.86
C SER A 297 21.10 -30.30 5.63
N LEU A 298 22.22 -29.57 5.63
CA LEU A 298 23.59 -30.10 5.70
C LEU A 298 23.90 -30.59 7.13
N THR A 299 23.00 -31.35 7.74
CA THR A 299 23.09 -31.70 9.17
C THR A 299 23.43 -33.16 9.41
N ASN A 300 24.27 -33.80 8.58
CA ASN A 300 24.75 -35.15 8.87
C ASN A 300 26.19 -35.45 8.38
N ASP A 301 27.07 -34.45 8.36
CA ASP A 301 28.51 -34.71 8.28
C ASP A 301 29.08 -34.85 9.70
N LYS A 302 29.04 -36.08 10.24
CA LYS A 302 29.57 -36.43 11.58
C LYS A 302 31.09 -36.25 11.73
N GLU A 303 31.80 -35.86 10.67
CA GLU A 303 33.27 -35.72 10.65
C GLU A 303 33.77 -34.28 10.62
N ASN A 304 32.91 -33.26 10.74
CA ASN A 304 33.36 -31.88 10.80
C ASN A 304 33.49 -31.36 12.25
N PRO A 305 34.71 -31.18 12.79
CA PRO A 305 34.93 -30.77 14.19
C PRO A 305 34.43 -29.35 14.51
N TRP A 306 34.05 -28.56 13.50
CA TRP A 306 33.47 -27.22 13.65
C TRP A 306 31.93 -27.19 13.66
N VAL A 307 31.27 -28.32 13.40
CA VAL A 307 29.79 -28.46 13.38
C VAL A 307 29.30 -29.48 14.42
N GLY A 308 30.22 -30.22 15.04
CA GLY A 308 29.90 -31.26 16.02
C GLY A 308 29.54 -30.77 17.42
N ASN A 309 29.63 -29.46 17.70
CA ASN A 309 29.25 -28.90 19.00
C ASN A 309 28.11 -27.90 18.85
N VAL A 310 26.93 -28.41 18.47
CA VAL A 310 25.69 -27.65 18.56
C VAL A 310 25.36 -27.56 20.04
N LYS A 311 25.63 -26.41 20.66
CA LYS A 311 25.31 -26.16 22.07
C LYS A 311 23.88 -26.59 22.34
N THR A 312 23.67 -27.36 23.40
CA THR A 312 22.33 -27.80 23.78
C THR A 312 21.45 -26.58 24.07
N GLU A 313 20.13 -26.68 23.88
CA GLU A 313 19.21 -25.57 24.16
C GLU A 313 19.35 -25.03 25.58
N SER A 314 19.74 -25.89 26.53
CA SER A 314 20.04 -25.54 27.91
C SER A 314 21.25 -24.60 28.04
N GLU A 315 22.36 -24.88 27.36
CA GLU A 315 23.56 -24.02 27.35
C GLU A 315 23.29 -22.67 26.67
N ILE A 316 22.45 -22.67 25.63
CA ILE A 316 22.03 -21.45 24.94
C ILE A 316 21.16 -20.60 25.88
N ASN A 317 20.24 -21.23 26.62
CA ASN A 317 19.40 -20.55 27.60
C ASN A 317 20.21 -20.00 28.79
N GLU A 318 21.18 -20.75 29.30
CA GLU A 318 22.09 -20.29 30.36
C GLU A 318 22.94 -19.09 29.89
N PHE A 319 23.43 -19.14 28.64
CA PHE A 319 24.13 -18.02 28.02
C PHE A 319 23.22 -16.78 27.91
N ILE A 320 21.97 -16.94 27.45
CA ILE A 320 21.01 -15.83 27.34
C ILE A 320 20.68 -15.23 28.71
N GLN A 321 20.52 -16.05 29.74
CA GLN A 321 20.27 -15.58 31.12
C GLN A 321 21.47 -14.81 31.67
N SER A 322 22.68 -15.33 31.48
CA SER A 322 23.91 -14.64 31.91
C SER A 322 24.07 -13.29 31.20
N TYR A 323 23.75 -13.23 29.90
CA TYR A 323 23.79 -12.01 29.12
C TYR A 323 22.71 -11.00 29.54
N ARG A 324 21.48 -11.43 29.82
CA ARG A 324 20.42 -10.56 30.38
C ARG A 324 20.84 -9.95 31.70
N LYS A 325 21.42 -10.74 32.61
CA LYS A 325 21.91 -10.26 33.90
C LYS A 325 23.02 -9.21 33.76
N TYR A 326 23.94 -9.40 32.81
CA TYR A 326 24.96 -8.40 32.48
C TYR A 326 24.34 -7.10 31.95
N TRP A 327 23.36 -7.21 31.05
CA TRP A 327 22.68 -6.05 30.45
C TRP A 327 21.86 -5.25 31.48
N GLU A 328 21.14 -5.95 32.36
CA GLU A 328 20.43 -5.33 33.49
C GLU A 328 21.40 -4.65 34.47
N GLY A 329 22.57 -5.26 34.72
CA GLY A 329 23.62 -4.65 35.55
C GLY A 329 24.17 -3.35 34.97
N GLN A 330 24.40 -3.30 33.66
CA GLN A 330 24.83 -2.06 32.98
C GLN A 330 23.75 -0.97 33.08
N ASN A 331 22.48 -1.31 32.92
CA ASN A 331 21.39 -0.36 33.03
C ASN A 331 21.19 0.16 34.47
N LYS A 332 21.39 -0.69 35.48
CA LYS A 332 21.39 -0.25 36.88
C LYS A 332 22.53 0.72 37.15
N HIS A 333 23.74 0.43 36.67
CA HIS A 333 24.86 1.37 36.79
C HIS A 333 24.65 2.69 36.05
N THR A 334 23.91 2.73 34.94
CA THR A 334 23.56 3.99 34.28
C THR A 334 22.50 4.77 35.06
N GLN A 335 21.47 4.09 35.58
CA GLN A 335 20.43 4.69 36.42
C GLN A 335 21.00 5.22 37.74
N ASP A 336 21.89 4.46 38.40
CA ASP A 336 22.57 4.88 39.63
C ASP A 336 23.52 6.06 39.39
N LYS A 337 24.13 6.17 38.21
CA LYS A 337 24.93 7.34 37.81
C LYS A 337 24.03 8.56 37.58
N GLU A 338 22.91 8.39 36.89
CA GLU A 338 21.92 9.47 36.67
C GLU A 338 21.34 9.96 38.01
N ILE A 339 20.99 9.06 38.94
CA ILE A 339 20.51 9.41 40.29
C ILE A 339 21.59 10.14 41.09
N ASN A 340 22.85 9.68 41.02
CA ASN A 340 23.97 10.33 41.71
C ASN A 340 24.34 11.70 41.12
N ASP A 341 24.12 11.92 39.83
CA ASP A 341 24.32 13.23 39.21
C ASP A 341 23.17 14.18 39.58
N ILE A 342 21.93 13.69 39.69
CA ILE A 342 20.78 14.46 40.19
C ILE A 342 20.97 14.85 41.66
N THR A 343 21.45 13.94 42.53
CA THR A 343 21.66 14.24 43.95
C THR A 343 22.82 15.22 44.17
N LYS A 344 23.87 15.20 43.33
CA LYS A 344 24.93 16.21 43.36
C LYS A 344 24.39 17.60 42.99
N ILE A 345 23.58 17.69 41.94
CA ILE A 345 22.96 18.96 41.50
C ILE A 345 22.03 19.52 42.59
N THR A 346 21.26 18.68 43.29
CA THR A 346 20.41 19.15 44.40
C THR A 346 21.21 19.58 45.62
N THR A 347 22.31 18.90 45.95
CA THR A 347 23.19 19.33 47.07
C THR A 347 23.95 20.62 46.77
N GLU A 348 24.36 20.84 45.53
CA GLU A 348 25.00 22.10 45.11
C GLU A 348 24.02 23.27 45.15
N ASN A 349 22.76 23.07 44.77
CA ASN A 349 21.71 24.09 44.85
C ASN A 349 21.29 24.43 46.31
N ILE A 350 21.38 23.48 47.24
CA ILE A 350 21.05 23.71 48.66
C ILE A 350 22.18 24.50 49.38
N LEU A 351 23.43 24.36 48.95
CA LEU A 351 24.57 25.09 49.51
C LEU A 351 24.65 26.56 49.03
N THR A 352 24.02 26.89 47.90
CA THR A 352 23.98 28.27 47.36
C THR A 352 22.86 29.14 47.93
N ASP A 353 21.80 28.54 48.48
CA ASP A 353 20.63 29.27 49.01
C ASP A 353 20.70 29.58 50.52
N SER A 354 21.70 29.04 51.25
CA SER A 354 21.91 29.31 52.68
C SER A 354 22.63 30.63 53.01
N SER A 355 22.87 31.51 52.05
CA SER A 355 23.45 32.84 52.28
C SER A 355 22.60 33.96 51.69
N LYS A 356 21.37 34.14 52.20
CA LYS A 356 20.66 35.44 52.22
C LYS A 356 19.40 35.35 53.08
N ASN A 357 19.31 36.30 54.02
CA ASN A 357 18.13 36.80 54.73
C ASN A 357 17.72 36.12 56.05
N GLU A 358 18.28 36.66 57.13
CA GLU A 358 17.61 36.77 58.43
C GLU A 358 16.46 37.81 58.40
N LYS A 359 15.50 37.58 59.32
CA LYS A 359 14.46 38.49 59.86
C LYS A 359 13.11 38.48 59.13
N ILE A 360 12.11 37.86 59.77
CA ILE A 360 10.96 38.52 60.43
C ILE A 360 10.29 37.51 61.39
N ARG A 361 9.85 38.02 62.54
CA ARG A 361 9.29 37.33 63.71
C ARG A 361 7.73 37.33 63.70
N ASN A 362 7.16 36.33 64.39
CA ASN A 362 5.86 36.29 65.12
C ASN A 362 4.56 36.14 64.28
N ALA A 363 3.50 35.38 64.62
CA ALA A 363 3.14 34.39 65.66
C ALA A 363 1.79 33.68 65.23
N PRO A 364 1.02 32.92 66.05
CA PRO A 364 0.63 31.52 65.79
C PRO A 364 -0.89 31.28 65.56
N ILE A 365 -1.32 30.08 65.11
CA ILE A 365 -2.65 29.48 65.43
C ILE A 365 -2.63 27.94 65.26
N LYS A 366 -2.90 27.28 66.41
CA LYS A 366 -3.66 26.06 66.75
C LYS A 366 -3.46 24.70 66.03
N LYS A 367 -3.42 23.71 66.92
CA LYS A 367 -3.29 22.25 66.77
C LYS A 367 -4.63 21.55 66.47
N ASN A 368 -4.49 20.46 65.69
CA ASN A 368 -5.14 19.14 65.77
C ASN A 368 -6.66 19.01 65.51
N SER A 369 -7.04 18.14 64.55
CA SER A 369 -7.15 16.68 64.78
C SER A 369 -7.58 15.92 63.51
N ASN A 370 -6.87 14.81 63.27
CA ASN A 370 -7.27 13.50 62.74
C ASN A 370 -7.99 13.38 61.39
N ILE A 371 -7.45 12.53 60.51
CA ILE A 371 -8.11 11.28 60.05
C ILE A 371 -7.03 10.29 59.60
N ASN A 372 -7.32 9.03 59.92
CA ASN A 372 -6.47 7.86 59.97
C ASN A 372 -6.26 7.19 58.61
N ILE A 373 -5.23 6.35 58.60
CA ILE A 373 -4.73 5.43 57.57
C ILE A 373 -5.82 4.43 57.13
N ASP A 374 -5.86 4.10 55.84
CA ASP A 374 -6.10 2.71 55.45
C ASP A 374 -5.42 2.31 54.13
N SER A 375 -4.92 1.08 54.14
CA SER A 375 -4.14 0.40 53.11
C SER A 375 -5.04 -0.33 52.11
N SER A 376 -4.75 -0.25 50.80
CA SER A 376 -5.17 -1.30 49.85
C SER A 376 -4.30 -1.34 48.59
N GLU A 377 -3.57 -2.46 48.49
CA GLU A 377 -3.21 -3.28 47.34
C GLU A 377 -3.44 -2.73 45.91
N ILE A 378 -2.35 -2.60 45.15
CA ILE A 378 -2.38 -2.56 43.67
C ILE A 378 -1.77 -3.87 43.16
N LYS A 379 -2.64 -4.70 42.57
CA LYS A 379 -2.30 -5.91 41.83
C LYS A 379 -1.59 -5.54 40.52
N VAL A 380 -0.38 -6.08 40.32
CA VAL A 380 0.35 -6.05 39.05
C VAL A 380 -0.06 -7.29 38.26
N ASN A 381 -0.74 -7.09 37.13
CA ASN A 381 -0.95 -8.13 36.13
C ASN A 381 0.13 -8.02 35.06
N ASP A 382 0.89 -9.11 34.92
CA ASP A 382 1.77 -9.41 33.79
C ASP A 382 0.95 -9.67 32.53
N GLU A 383 1.25 -8.97 31.42
CA GLU A 383 0.99 -9.51 30.08
C GLU A 383 2.16 -9.30 29.12
N LYS A 384 2.57 -10.44 28.57
CA LYS A 384 3.68 -10.69 27.64
C LYS A 384 3.33 -10.17 26.25
N ALA A 385 4.18 -9.32 25.69
CA ALA A 385 4.16 -9.01 24.26
C ALA A 385 4.90 -10.11 23.47
N ASN A 386 4.14 -10.98 22.80
CA ASN A 386 4.62 -11.80 21.70
C ASN A 386 4.66 -10.96 20.41
N ASN A 387 5.78 -11.05 19.71
CA ASN A 387 6.00 -10.50 18.38
C ASN A 387 5.41 -11.46 17.33
N ASP A 388 4.47 -10.99 16.53
CA ASP A 388 4.23 -11.55 15.20
C ASP A 388 4.42 -10.48 14.13
N LYS A 389 5.41 -10.73 13.28
CA LYS A 389 5.64 -10.04 12.01
C LYS A 389 4.91 -10.85 10.95
N ASN A 390 3.90 -10.28 10.31
CA ASN A 390 3.52 -10.67 8.95
C ASN A 390 2.75 -9.56 8.24
N SER A 391 3.04 -9.41 6.95
CA SER A 391 2.31 -8.70 5.89
C SER A 391 2.42 -7.16 5.79
N THR A 392 3.38 -6.69 4.99
CA THR A 392 3.21 -5.48 4.16
C THR A 392 3.80 -5.73 2.76
N VAL A 393 3.06 -6.46 1.91
CA VAL A 393 3.22 -6.42 0.45
C VAL A 393 1.84 -6.47 -0.19
N SER A 394 1.17 -5.34 -0.24
CA SER A 394 0.12 -5.02 -1.22
C SER A 394 -0.29 -3.57 -0.99
N ASP A 395 0.13 -2.68 -1.88
CA ASP A 395 -0.52 -1.40 -2.23
C ASP A 395 0.51 -0.35 -2.68
N LEU A 396 1.16 -0.64 -3.81
CA LEU A 396 1.74 0.38 -4.68
C LEU A 396 1.53 -0.06 -6.14
N LYS A 397 0.26 -0.14 -6.55
CA LYS A 397 -0.10 -0.31 -7.97
C LYS A 397 -1.47 0.31 -8.26
N SER A 398 -1.56 1.62 -8.21
CA SER A 398 -2.50 2.41 -9.03
C SER A 398 -2.23 3.89 -8.81
N HIS A 399 -1.40 4.49 -9.67
CA HIS A 399 -1.45 5.93 -10.01
C HIS A 399 -0.38 6.20 -11.06
N PHE A 400 -0.61 5.74 -12.28
CA PHE A 400 -0.05 6.31 -13.50
C PHE A 400 -0.92 5.84 -14.65
N ILE A 401 -1.38 6.81 -15.45
CA ILE A 401 -2.08 6.77 -16.75
C ILE A 401 -3.35 7.64 -16.67
N LEU A 402 -3.23 8.87 -17.18
CA LEU A 402 -4.14 9.54 -18.13
C LEU A 402 -3.75 11.03 -18.22
N LYS A 403 -2.77 11.32 -19.08
CA LYS A 403 -2.63 12.58 -19.80
C LYS A 403 -2.09 12.24 -21.18
N GLY A 404 -2.93 12.41 -22.19
CA GLY A 404 -2.60 12.11 -23.58
C GLY A 404 -3.85 11.78 -24.39
N GLU A 405 -4.68 12.79 -24.62
CA GLU A 405 -5.27 13.18 -25.91
C GLU A 405 -5.89 14.58 -25.76
#